data_AF-A0A4Y5ZTF9-F1
#
_entry.id   AF-A0A4Y5ZTF9-F1
#
_cell.length_a   1.000
_cell.length_b   1.000
_cell.length_c   1.000
_cell.angle_alpha   90.00
_cell.angle_beta   90.00
_cell.angle_gamma   90.00
#
_symmetry.space_group_name_H-M   'P 1'
#
loop_
_entity.id
_entity.type
_entity.pdbx_description
1 polymer ?
#
loop_
_entity_poly.entity_id
_entity_poly.type
_entity_poly.pdbx_seq_one_letter_code
_entity_poly.pdbx_strand_id
1 'polypeptide(L)'
;MTLEPRLALLSRSHQNAIYRDMSVPQIVEKILRERHGMRGRDFLFSLSKEYPRREQVMQYAEDDLHFITRLLGEVGIWFRFTTDTRLNIDVVEFYDSRQGYEKGLTLPSVPPSGQHSQVDSVWDMECRHKVVQKAVSTRDYNYRQATQDMNTRWMRPAGMSPRTVRPITGRITT
;
A
#
# COMPACT_ATOMS: atom_id res chain seq x y z
N MET A 1 -21.16 1.38 -16.19
CA MET A 1 -19.74 1.65 -16.53
C MET A 1 -19.00 1.84 -15.23
N THR A 2 -17.88 1.14 -15.03
CA THR A 2 -17.06 1.19 -13.81
C THR A 2 -15.70 1.76 -14.19
N LEU A 3 -15.20 2.74 -13.42
CA LEU A 3 -13.87 3.31 -13.60
C LEU A 3 -12.91 2.63 -12.62
N GLU A 4 -11.81 2.09 -13.15
CA GLU A 4 -10.78 1.42 -12.37
C GLU A 4 -9.39 1.91 -12.80
N PRO A 5 -8.41 1.97 -11.89
CA PRO A 5 -7.05 2.35 -12.23
C PRO A 5 -6.43 1.32 -13.18
N ARG A 6 -5.46 1.75 -14.00
CA ARG A 6 -4.75 0.86 -14.93
C ARG A 6 -4.18 -0.40 -14.25
N LEU A 7 -3.76 -0.30 -12.99
CA LEU A 7 -3.26 -1.43 -12.20
C LEU A 7 -4.29 -2.56 -12.05
N ALA A 8 -5.59 -2.28 -12.12
CA ALA A 8 -6.64 -3.30 -12.05
C ALA A 8 -6.58 -4.29 -13.22
N LEU A 9 -5.98 -3.92 -14.36
CA LEU A 9 -5.79 -4.82 -15.51
C LEU A 9 -4.91 -6.04 -15.18
N LEU A 10 -4.07 -5.94 -14.15
CA LEU A 10 -3.24 -7.05 -13.67
C LEU A 10 -4.07 -8.21 -13.11
N SER A 11 -5.34 -7.98 -12.75
CA SER A 11 -6.26 -9.06 -12.34
C SER A 11 -6.64 -10.01 -13.47
N ARG A 12 -6.36 -9.62 -14.72
CA ARG A 12 -6.72 -10.40 -15.92
C ARG A 12 -5.59 -11.34 -16.38
N SER A 13 -4.41 -11.26 -15.78
CA SER A 13 -3.33 -12.21 -16.04
C SER A 13 -3.37 -13.35 -15.02
N HIS A 14 -3.00 -14.57 -15.42
CA HIS A 14 -2.91 -15.68 -14.47
C HIS A 14 -1.74 -16.56 -14.86
N GLN A 15 -0.68 -16.57 -14.06
CA GLN A 15 0.57 -17.27 -14.39
C GLN A 15 1.25 -17.85 -13.15
N ASN A 16 2.05 -18.90 -13.40
CA ASN A 16 2.97 -19.44 -12.41
C ASN A 16 4.39 -19.02 -12.77
N ALA A 17 5.12 -18.47 -11.81
CA ALA A 17 6.46 -17.95 -12.06
C ALA A 17 7.39 -18.09 -10.86
N ILE A 18 8.69 -18.18 -11.15
CA ILE A 18 9.75 -18.26 -10.15
C ILE A 18 10.65 -17.04 -10.30
N TYR A 19 10.80 -16.28 -9.22
CA TYR A 19 11.74 -15.17 -9.10
C TYR A 19 12.85 -15.60 -8.16
N ARG A 20 14.11 -15.51 -8.59
CA ARG A 20 15.28 -15.93 -7.82
C ARG A 20 16.20 -14.77 -7.60
N ASP A 21 16.73 -14.66 -6.39
CA ASP A 21 17.63 -13.60 -5.97
C ASP A 21 17.08 -12.22 -6.40
N MET A 22 15.91 -11.83 -5.89
CA MET A 22 15.30 -10.53 -6.18
C MET A 22 14.62 -9.98 -4.94
N SER A 23 14.68 -8.67 -4.73
CA SER A 23 13.89 -8.01 -3.69
C SER A 23 12.44 -7.84 -4.13
N VAL A 24 11.53 -7.62 -3.18
CA VAL A 24 10.10 -7.40 -3.49
C VAL A 24 9.90 -6.26 -4.50
N PRO A 25 10.47 -5.04 -4.32
CA PRO A 25 10.34 -3.98 -5.31
C PRO A 25 10.83 -4.37 -6.71
N GLN A 26 11.92 -5.13 -6.80
CA GLN A 26 12.45 -5.61 -8.09
C GLN A 26 11.50 -6.59 -8.78
N ILE A 27 10.87 -7.50 -8.03
CA ILE A 27 9.89 -8.45 -8.58
C ILE A 27 8.68 -7.67 -9.12
N VAL A 28 8.17 -6.72 -8.33
CA VAL A 28 7.02 -5.90 -8.72
C VAL A 28 7.36 -5.08 -9.97
N GLU A 29 8.49 -4.36 -9.98
CA GLU A 29 8.94 -3.59 -11.13
C GLU A 29 9.07 -4.47 -12.39
N LYS A 30 9.65 -5.66 -12.25
CA LYS A 30 9.79 -6.62 -13.36
C LYS A 30 8.44 -7.00 -13.95
N ILE A 31 7.44 -7.31 -13.12
CA ILE A 31 6.10 -7.64 -13.58
C ILE A 31 5.45 -6.45 -14.31
N LEU A 32 5.51 -5.26 -13.71
CA LEU A 32 4.92 -4.06 -14.30
C LEU A 32 5.51 -3.74 -15.68
N ARG A 33 6.84 -3.84 -15.82
CA ARG A 33 7.54 -3.53 -17.07
C ARG A 33 7.40 -4.64 -18.11
N GLU A 34 7.75 -5.87 -17.76
CA GLU A 34 7.92 -6.95 -18.75
C GLU A 34 6.58 -7.56 -19.17
N ARG A 35 5.61 -7.70 -18.25
CA ARG A 35 4.32 -8.33 -18.55
C ARG A 35 3.25 -7.33 -18.94
N HIS A 36 3.23 -6.16 -18.28
CA HIS A 36 2.15 -5.16 -18.46
C HIS A 36 2.59 -3.94 -19.25
N GLY A 37 3.83 -3.93 -19.74
CA GLY A 37 4.36 -2.87 -20.61
C GLY A 37 4.36 -1.48 -19.96
N MET A 38 4.34 -1.41 -18.63
CA MET A 38 4.35 -0.14 -17.91
C MET A 38 5.74 0.48 -18.00
N ARG A 39 5.77 1.75 -18.39
CA ARG A 39 6.98 2.56 -18.53
C ARG A 39 7.36 3.11 -17.17
N GLY A 40 8.60 3.60 -17.04
CA GLY A 40 9.08 4.19 -15.78
C GLY A 40 8.36 5.46 -15.34
N ARG A 41 7.48 6.03 -16.19
CA ARG A 41 6.60 7.15 -15.86
C ARG A 41 5.26 6.71 -15.28
N ASP A 42 4.89 5.44 -15.46
CA ASP A 42 3.59 4.91 -15.06
C ASP A 42 3.59 4.46 -13.58
N PHE A 43 4.77 4.38 -12.96
CA PHE A 43 4.92 4.04 -11.54
C PHE A 43 6.20 4.61 -10.95
N LEU A 44 6.20 4.84 -9.63
CA LEU A 44 7.31 5.39 -8.86
C LEU A 44 7.51 4.60 -7.56
N PHE A 45 8.76 4.25 -7.25
CA PHE A 45 9.13 3.69 -5.95
C PHE A 45 9.80 4.77 -5.09
N SER A 46 9.09 5.23 -4.07
CA SER A 46 9.59 6.20 -3.07
C SER A 46 9.73 5.50 -1.71
N LEU A 47 10.73 4.62 -1.64
CA LEU A 47 10.97 3.75 -0.49
C LEU A 47 12.11 4.30 0.36
N SER A 48 11.91 4.31 1.69
CA SER A 48 12.90 4.77 2.67
C SER A 48 13.81 3.65 3.18
N LYS A 49 13.40 2.39 3.00
CA LYS A 49 14.13 1.21 3.44
C LYS A 49 14.73 0.45 2.25
N GLU A 50 15.82 -0.25 2.51
CA GLU A 50 16.32 -1.29 1.63
C GLU A 50 15.59 -2.61 1.91
N TYR A 51 15.20 -3.31 0.84
CA TYR A 51 14.50 -4.59 0.93
C TYR A 51 15.45 -5.72 0.57
N PRO A 52 15.60 -6.74 1.43
CA PRO A 52 16.52 -7.84 1.17
C PRO A 52 16.10 -8.61 -0.07
N ARG A 53 17.09 -9.12 -0.80
CA ARG A 53 16.88 -10.06 -1.89
C ARG A 53 16.43 -11.40 -1.30
N ARG A 54 15.38 -11.97 -1.88
CA ARG A 54 14.87 -13.29 -1.50
C ARG A 54 15.51 -14.34 -2.41
N GLU A 55 15.95 -15.45 -1.82
CA GLU A 55 16.56 -16.57 -2.57
C GLU A 55 15.60 -17.07 -3.65
N GLN A 56 14.32 -17.25 -3.30
CA GLN A 56 13.27 -17.66 -4.21
C GLN A 56 11.90 -17.11 -3.77
N VAL A 57 11.10 -16.66 -4.75
CA VAL A 57 9.71 -16.27 -4.60
C VAL A 57 8.89 -16.93 -5.70
N MET A 58 7.77 -17.54 -5.31
CA MET A 58 6.84 -18.20 -6.23
C MET A 58 5.55 -17.39 -6.35
N GLN A 59 5.11 -17.20 -7.58
CA GLN A 59 3.72 -16.89 -7.92
C GLN A 59 3.05 -18.21 -8.29
N TYR A 60 1.99 -18.59 -7.58
CA TYR A 60 1.32 -19.86 -7.80
C TYR A 60 -0.20 -19.71 -7.76
N ALA A 61 -0.83 -20.02 -8.89
CA ALA A 61 -2.28 -20.02 -9.07
C ALA A 61 -2.96 -18.71 -8.59
N GLU A 62 -2.31 -17.58 -8.85
CA GLU A 62 -2.80 -16.23 -8.52
C GLU A 62 -2.50 -15.27 -9.68
N ASP A 63 -3.37 -14.27 -9.88
CA ASP A 63 -3.13 -13.20 -10.84
C ASP A 63 -2.03 -12.23 -10.38
N ASP A 64 -1.51 -11.42 -11.31
CA ASP A 64 -0.41 -10.52 -11.00
C ASP A 64 -0.82 -9.44 -9.98
N LEU A 65 -2.09 -9.02 -9.96
CA LEU A 65 -2.56 -8.01 -9.00
C LEU A 65 -2.57 -8.56 -7.58
N HIS A 66 -3.14 -9.76 -7.37
CA HIS A 66 -3.12 -10.43 -6.08
C HIS A 66 -1.69 -10.73 -5.63
N PHE A 67 -0.84 -11.22 -6.53
CA PHE A 67 0.57 -11.50 -6.22
C PHE A 67 1.33 -10.26 -5.75
N ILE A 68 1.24 -9.16 -6.51
CA ILE A 68 1.90 -7.90 -6.17
C ILE A 68 1.34 -7.36 -4.84
N THR A 69 0.03 -7.35 -4.66
CA THR A 69 -0.62 -6.84 -3.45
C THR A 69 -0.18 -7.62 -2.21
N ARG A 70 -0.10 -8.95 -2.32
CA ARG A 70 0.39 -9.83 -1.26
C ARG A 70 1.85 -9.55 -0.92
N LEU A 71 2.74 -9.50 -1.92
CA LEU A 71 4.16 -9.24 -1.70
C LEU A 71 4.43 -7.88 -1.06
N LEU A 72 3.75 -6.83 -1.52
CA LEU A 72 3.88 -5.48 -0.97
C LEU A 72 3.39 -5.44 0.49
N GLY A 73 2.24 -6.08 0.77
CA GLY A 73 1.68 -6.18 2.11
C GLY A 73 2.59 -6.91 3.10
N GLU A 74 3.26 -7.98 2.68
CA GLU A 74 4.23 -8.72 3.51
C GLU A 74 5.38 -7.85 4.02
N VAL A 75 5.85 -6.92 3.21
CA VAL A 75 7.00 -6.07 3.54
C VAL A 75 6.60 -4.67 4.01
N GLY A 76 5.29 -4.39 4.08
CA GLY A 76 4.75 -3.12 4.56
C GLY A 76 4.88 -1.96 3.56
N ILE A 77 4.94 -2.27 2.26
CA ILE A 77 4.83 -1.27 1.20
C ILE A 77 3.34 -1.09 0.88
N TRP A 78 2.90 0.16 0.82
CA TRP A 78 1.58 0.55 0.37
C TRP A 78 1.70 1.40 -0.90
N PHE A 79 0.60 1.62 -1.61
CA PHE A 79 0.61 2.44 -2.80
C PHE A 79 -0.63 3.33 -2.91
N ARG A 80 -0.52 4.39 -3.71
CA ARG A 80 -1.62 5.25 -4.11
C ARG A 80 -1.56 5.52 -5.61
N PHE A 81 -2.66 6.05 -6.14
CA PHE A 81 -2.75 6.51 -7.51
C PHE A 81 -2.73 8.03 -7.54
N THR A 82 -1.86 8.60 -8.37
CA THR A 82 -1.78 10.02 -8.66
C THR A 82 -1.93 10.25 -10.15
N THR A 83 -2.25 11.48 -10.55
CA THR A 83 -2.35 11.86 -11.96
C THR A 83 -1.27 12.89 -12.26
N ASP A 84 -0.42 12.59 -13.24
CA ASP A 84 0.51 13.59 -13.77
C ASP A 84 -0.25 14.49 -14.74
N THR A 85 -0.52 15.74 -14.34
CA THR A 85 -1.27 16.72 -15.12
C THR A 85 -0.55 17.19 -16.39
N ARG A 86 0.76 16.99 -16.50
CA ARG A 86 1.54 17.36 -17.69
C ARG A 86 1.42 16.31 -18.78
N LEU A 87 1.37 15.04 -18.38
CA LEU A 87 1.33 13.90 -19.27
C LEU A 87 -0.07 13.29 -19.41
N ASN A 88 -1.03 13.70 -18.56
CA ASN A 88 -2.37 13.13 -18.46
C ASN A 88 -2.34 11.60 -18.33
N ILE A 89 -1.47 11.10 -17.46
CA ILE A 89 -1.33 9.68 -17.15
C ILE A 89 -1.59 9.40 -15.67
N ASP A 90 -2.12 8.22 -15.40
CA ASP A 90 -2.20 7.67 -14.06
C ASP A 90 -0.85 7.08 -13.66
N VAL A 91 -0.38 7.43 -12.47
CA VAL A 91 0.89 6.98 -11.90
C VAL A 91 0.60 6.21 -10.62
N VAL A 92 1.21 5.03 -10.49
CA VAL A 92 1.16 4.24 -9.26
C VAL A 92 2.38 4.54 -8.40
N GLU A 93 2.17 5.11 -7.23
CA GLU A 93 3.27 5.50 -6.32
C GLU A 93 3.35 4.54 -5.13
N PHE A 94 4.50 3.89 -4.97
CA PHE A 94 4.78 2.94 -3.90
C PHE A 94 5.59 3.59 -2.77
N TYR A 95 5.15 3.39 -1.52
CA TYR A 95 5.72 4.00 -0.32
C TYR A 95 5.79 3.01 0.84
N ASP A 96 6.75 3.22 1.75
CA ASP A 96 6.88 2.47 3.01
C ASP A 96 6.92 3.36 4.26
N SER A 97 6.80 4.68 4.05
CA SER A 97 6.91 5.70 5.08
C SER A 97 5.70 6.62 5.06
N ARG A 98 5.51 7.38 6.14
CA ARG A 98 4.44 8.38 6.22
C ARG A 98 4.68 9.59 5.33
N GLN A 99 5.89 9.76 4.79
CA GLN A 99 6.22 10.89 3.92
C GLN A 99 5.49 10.83 2.58
N GLY A 100 4.99 9.65 2.18
CA GLY A 100 4.14 9.51 1.00
C GLY A 100 2.74 10.12 1.13
N TYR A 101 2.33 10.56 2.33
CA TYR A 101 1.10 11.31 2.50
C TYR A 101 1.37 12.80 2.29
N GLU A 102 0.70 13.39 1.30
CA GLU A 102 0.65 14.84 1.16
C GLU A 102 -0.05 15.46 2.37
N LYS A 103 0.64 16.40 3.01
CA LYS A 103 0.06 17.28 4.01
C LYS A 103 -0.23 18.61 3.32
N GLY A 104 -1.48 19.04 3.27
CA GLY A 104 -1.73 20.34 2.66
C GLY A 104 -3.15 20.86 2.73
N LEU A 105 -4.16 19.99 2.81
CA LEU A 105 -5.54 20.45 2.75
C LEU A 105 -6.11 20.70 4.16
N THR A 106 -6.23 21.97 4.52
CA THR A 106 -7.02 22.42 5.68
C THR A 106 -8.38 22.84 5.17
N LEU A 107 -9.41 22.02 5.42
CA LEU A 107 -10.80 22.33 5.08
C LEU A 107 -11.58 22.78 6.33
N PRO A 108 -12.42 23.81 6.24
CA PRO A 108 -13.34 24.16 7.32
C PRO A 108 -14.40 23.07 7.52
N SER A 109 -14.80 22.85 8.77
CA SER A 109 -15.90 21.95 9.13
C SER A 109 -17.20 22.74 9.25
N VAL A 110 -18.14 22.54 8.33
CA VAL A 110 -19.39 23.31 8.24
C VAL A 110 -20.58 22.36 8.05
N PRO A 111 -21.48 22.22 9.05
CA PRO A 111 -22.72 21.45 8.90
C PRO A 111 -23.65 22.06 7.84
N PRO A 112 -24.49 21.27 7.15
CA PRO A 112 -25.32 21.74 6.04
C PRO A 112 -26.56 22.53 6.47
N SER A 113 -26.67 22.93 7.74
CA SER A 113 -27.92 23.37 8.39
C SER A 113 -28.29 24.86 8.19
N GLY A 114 -28.02 25.46 7.03
CA GLY A 114 -28.58 26.80 6.76
C GLY A 114 -28.23 27.44 5.43
N GLN A 115 -27.02 27.21 4.90
CA GLN A 115 -26.60 27.70 3.58
C GLN A 115 -25.40 26.86 3.12
N HIS A 116 -25.39 26.40 1.87
CA HIS A 116 -24.17 25.81 1.31
C HIS A 116 -23.05 26.86 1.36
N SER A 117 -21.92 26.53 2.00
CA SER A 117 -20.71 27.35 1.93
C SER A 117 -20.27 27.46 0.47
N GLN A 118 -19.83 28.64 0.04
CA GLN A 118 -19.22 28.85 -1.30
C GLN A 118 -17.77 28.30 -1.39
N VAL A 119 -17.33 27.55 -0.39
CA VAL A 119 -15.96 27.07 -0.22
C VAL A 119 -16.00 25.59 0.16
N ASP A 120 -15.10 24.80 -0.42
CA ASP A 120 -14.90 23.40 -0.09
C ASP A 120 -14.83 23.21 1.43
N SER A 121 -15.71 22.35 1.96
CA SER A 121 -15.87 22.15 3.41
C SER A 121 -16.24 20.70 3.73
N VAL A 122 -15.95 20.30 4.96
CA VAL A 122 -16.31 18.99 5.51
C VAL A 122 -17.58 19.15 6.34
N TRP A 123 -18.65 18.41 6.05
CA TRP A 123 -19.92 18.54 6.80
C TRP A 123 -20.20 17.43 7.81
N ASP A 124 -19.45 16.33 7.76
CA ASP A 124 -19.62 15.22 8.69
C ASP A 124 -18.27 14.58 9.02
N MET A 125 -18.11 14.18 10.28
CA MET A 125 -16.91 13.56 10.81
C MET A 125 -17.31 12.49 11.82
N GLU A 126 -17.11 11.23 11.45
CA GLU A 126 -17.35 10.08 12.32
C GLU A 126 -16.03 9.51 12.86
N CYS A 127 -15.99 9.13 14.14
CA CYS A 127 -14.84 8.46 14.74
C CYS A 127 -15.21 7.04 15.18
N ARG A 128 -14.62 6.03 14.51
CA ARG A 128 -14.85 4.61 14.81
C ARG A 128 -13.65 4.00 15.56
N HIS A 129 -13.95 3.12 16.51
CA HIS A 129 -12.95 2.40 17.30
C HIS A 129 -13.19 0.89 17.22
N LYS A 130 -12.11 0.12 17.11
CA LYS A 130 -12.16 -1.34 17.10
C LYS A 130 -11.00 -1.91 17.93
N VAL A 131 -11.28 -2.94 18.71
CA VAL A 131 -10.25 -3.69 19.46
C VAL A 131 -9.39 -4.47 18.48
N VAL A 132 -8.07 -4.40 18.63
CA VAL A 132 -7.09 -5.07 17.77
C VAL A 132 -5.99 -5.71 18.61
N GLN A 133 -5.29 -6.71 18.06
CA GLN A 133 -4.21 -7.41 18.76
C GLN A 133 -3.09 -6.44 19.17
N LYS A 134 -2.61 -6.59 20.40
CA LYS A 134 -1.54 -5.76 20.97
C LYS A 134 -0.14 -6.20 20.50
N ALA A 135 0.04 -7.49 20.29
CA ALA A 135 1.32 -8.11 19.93
C ALA A 135 1.10 -9.30 19.00
N VAL A 136 2.09 -9.56 18.16
CA VAL A 136 2.17 -10.72 17.27
C VAL A 136 3.54 -11.36 17.46
N SER A 137 3.58 -12.69 17.61
CA SER A 137 4.81 -13.46 17.69
C SER A 137 4.89 -14.41 16.50
N THR A 138 6.03 -14.42 15.84
CA THR A 138 6.34 -15.29 14.71
C THR A 138 7.59 -16.10 15.03
N ARG A 139 7.65 -17.33 14.52
CA ARG A 139 8.81 -18.21 14.65
C ARG A 139 9.14 -18.76 13.27
N ASP A 140 10.41 -18.78 12.96
CA ASP A 140 10.93 -19.38 11.74
C ASP A 140 11.93 -20.50 12.07
N TYR A 141 12.35 -21.26 11.06
CA TYR A 141 13.35 -22.31 11.18
C TYR A 141 14.28 -22.32 9.97
N ASN A 142 15.57 -22.11 10.23
CA ASN A 142 16.61 -22.24 9.22
C ASN A 142 17.44 -23.51 9.48
N TYR A 143 17.32 -24.51 8.61
CA TYR A 143 18.05 -25.78 8.76
C TYR A 143 19.58 -25.63 8.76
N ARG A 144 20.13 -24.58 8.11
CA ARG A 144 21.57 -24.29 8.14
C ARG A 144 22.04 -23.75 9.50
N GLN A 145 21.11 -23.25 10.31
CA GLN A 145 21.35 -22.68 11.64
C GLN A 145 20.30 -23.23 12.63
N ALA A 146 20.13 -24.54 12.65
CA ALA A 146 19.03 -25.21 13.35
C ALA A 146 18.92 -24.93 14.86
N THR A 147 20.03 -24.53 15.51
CA THR A 147 20.09 -24.19 16.94
C THR A 147 19.80 -22.73 17.25
N GLN A 148 19.67 -21.87 16.23
CA GLN A 148 19.42 -20.44 16.42
C GLN A 148 17.99 -20.20 16.91
N ASP A 149 17.83 -19.36 17.94
CA ASP A 149 16.50 -18.88 18.33
C ASP A 149 16.01 -17.86 17.31
N MET A 150 15.01 -18.24 16.53
CA MET A 150 14.37 -17.43 15.48
C MET A 150 12.97 -16.96 15.90
N ASN A 151 12.71 -16.88 17.22
CA ASN A 151 11.50 -16.24 17.72
C ASN A 151 11.59 -14.72 17.59
N THR A 152 10.62 -14.14 16.88
CA THR A 152 10.45 -12.69 16.77
C THR A 152 9.12 -12.29 17.40
N ARG A 153 9.16 -11.30 18.30
CA ARG A 153 7.97 -10.74 18.92
C ARG A 153 7.87 -9.27 18.55
N TRP A 154 6.82 -8.94 17.80
CA TRP A 154 6.49 -7.56 17.52
C TRP A 154 5.46 -7.05 18.52
N MET A 155 5.78 -5.97 19.22
CA MET A 155 4.87 -5.26 20.10
C MET A 155 4.61 -3.87 19.56
N ARG A 156 3.37 -3.40 19.72
CA ARG A 156 3.07 -1.99 19.51
C ARG A 156 3.81 -1.16 20.58
N PRO A 157 4.58 -0.12 20.19
CA PRO A 157 5.29 0.72 21.16
C PRO A 157 4.31 1.37 22.14
N ALA A 158 4.69 1.40 23.43
CA ALA A 158 3.93 2.01 24.50
C ALA A 158 3.89 3.54 24.29
N GLY A 159 2.69 4.13 24.39
CA GLY A 159 2.45 5.56 24.10
C GLY A 159 1.56 5.80 22.88
N MET A 160 1.26 4.77 22.09
CA MET A 160 0.10 4.79 21.21
C MET A 160 -1.10 4.24 21.96
N SER A 161 -2.06 5.12 22.29
CA SER A 161 -3.48 4.72 22.43
C SER A 161 -3.84 3.78 21.27
N PRO A 162 -4.84 2.89 21.40
CA PRO A 162 -5.25 2.03 20.28
C PRO A 162 -5.38 2.89 19.02
N ARG A 163 -4.36 2.85 18.15
CA ARG A 163 -4.24 3.69 16.96
C ARG A 163 -5.55 3.52 16.23
N THR A 164 -6.35 4.55 16.36
CA THR A 164 -7.41 4.92 15.46
C THR A 164 -6.76 4.87 14.09
N VAL A 165 -7.02 3.82 13.32
CA VAL A 165 -7.12 4.02 11.88
C VAL A 165 -8.27 5.02 11.81
N ARG A 166 -7.96 6.28 11.50
CA ARG A 166 -8.96 7.32 11.27
C ARG A 166 -9.31 7.19 9.79
N PRO A 167 -10.33 6.40 9.38
CA PRO A 167 -10.97 6.73 8.13
C PRO A 167 -11.69 8.06 8.40
N ILE A 168 -11.06 9.18 8.02
CA ILE A 168 -11.80 10.43 7.91
C ILE A 168 -12.62 10.25 6.64
N THR A 169 -13.80 9.67 6.76
CA THR A 169 -14.75 9.60 5.65
C THR A 169 -15.48 10.93 5.66
N GLY A 170 -14.78 12.00 5.27
CA GLY A 170 -15.42 13.26 4.95
C GLY A 170 -16.04 13.12 3.58
N ARG A 171 -17.35 13.34 3.45
CA ARG A 171 -17.90 13.65 2.13
C ARG A 171 -17.60 15.13 1.86
N ILE A 172 -17.00 15.41 0.71
CA ILE A 172 -16.62 16.75 0.23
C ILE A 172 -17.52 17.02 -0.98
N THR A 173 -18.08 18.23 -1.08
CA THR A 173 -18.75 18.74 -2.28
C THR A 173 -17.83 19.84 -2.79
N THR A 174 -17.65 19.87 -4.11
CA THR A 174 -17.09 20.99 -4.86
C THR A 174 -18.16 22.04 -5.12
#